data_AF-A0A6J1RKK4-F1
#
_entry.id   AF-A0A6J1RKK4-F1
#
_cell.length_a   1.000
_cell.length_b   1.000
_cell.length_c   1.000
_cell.angle_alpha   90.00
_cell.angle_beta   90.00
_cell.angle_gamma   90.00
#
_symmetry.space_group_name_H-M   'P 1'
#
loop_
_entity.id
_entity.type
_entity.pdbx_description
1 polymer ?
#
loop_
_entity_poly.entity_id
_entity_poly.type
_entity_poly.pdbx_seq_one_letter_code
_entity_poly.pdbx_strand_id
1 'polypeptide(L)'
;FRLLKTYKKIDKFSSVISHFTTRQWRFSNDAVVKLWSRMNPADRQIFNFDMDNLTWDSYLRHMILGMRVYITKDPMSTLDKGREKYRKLKIAHYTLLTVITILLVWGFISLIIRIMSFF
;
A
#
# COMPACT_ATOMS: atom_id res chain seq x y z
N PHE A 1 -7.29 20.78 14.47
CA PHE A 1 -7.28 19.92 15.67
C PHE A 1 -7.56 18.42 15.44
N ARG A 2 -8.54 18.01 14.59
CA ARG A 2 -8.89 16.58 14.41
C ARG A 2 -7.81 15.77 13.65
N LEU A 3 -7.21 16.35 12.61
CA LEU A 3 -6.13 15.72 11.83
C LEU A 3 -4.88 15.44 12.68
N LEU A 4 -4.45 16.40 13.51
CA LEU A 4 -3.30 16.22 14.41
C LEU A 4 -3.47 15.03 15.36
N LYS A 5 -4.69 14.82 15.89
CA LYS A 5 -4.99 13.65 16.73
C LYS A 5 -4.87 12.34 15.96
N THR A 6 -5.36 12.30 14.72
CA THR A 6 -5.22 11.13 13.84
C THR A 6 -3.75 10.85 13.52
N TYR A 7 -2.99 11.88 13.15
CA TYR A 7 -1.55 11.74 12.87
C TYR A 7 -0.78 11.19 14.07
N LYS A 8 -1.04 11.68 15.29
CA LYS A 8 -0.42 11.13 16.51
C LYS A 8 -0.72 9.64 16.72
N LYS A 9 -1.94 9.19 16.40
CA LYS A 9 -2.31 7.77 16.49
C LYS A 9 -1.58 6.93 15.44
N ILE A 10 -1.51 7.41 14.20
CA ILE A 10 -0.79 6.74 13.11
C ILE A 10 0.70 6.62 13.45
N ASP A 11 1.30 7.71 13.92
CA ASP A 11 2.71 7.75 14.31
C ASP A 11 3.01 6.78 15.45
N LYS A 12 2.20 6.81 16.52
CA LYS A 12 2.35 5.86 17.63
C LYS A 12 2.22 4.41 17.17
N PHE A 13 1.23 4.10 16.34
CA PHE A 13 1.03 2.76 15.81
C PHE A 13 2.24 2.32 14.96
N SER A 14 2.69 3.19 14.04
CA SER A 14 3.86 2.95 13.20
C SER A 14 5.12 2.69 14.02
N SER A 15 5.34 3.47 15.08
CA SER A 15 6.46 3.28 16.01
C SER A 15 6.41 1.92 16.69
N VAL A 16 5.23 1.48 17.15
CA VAL A 16 5.05 0.19 17.84
C VAL A 16 5.30 -0.99 16.90
N ILE A 17 4.82 -0.95 15.66
CA ILE A 17 4.97 -2.07 14.72
C ILE A 17 6.31 -2.07 13.97
N SER A 18 7.05 -0.95 14.01
CA SER A 18 8.26 -0.75 13.22
C SER A 18 9.27 -1.89 13.33
N HIS A 19 9.45 -2.43 14.53
CA HIS A 19 10.35 -3.57 14.75
C HIS A 19 9.99 -4.78 13.88
N PHE A 20 8.70 -5.07 13.74
CA PHE A 20 8.19 -6.22 12.99
C PHE A 20 8.13 -5.96 11.49
N THR A 21 7.82 -4.73 11.08
CA THR A 21 7.56 -4.42 9.66
C THR A 21 8.77 -3.95 8.88
N THR A 22 9.81 -3.41 9.53
CA THR A 22 10.98 -2.82 8.85
C THR A 22 12.19 -3.74 8.76
N ARG A 23 12.18 -4.83 9.52
CA ARG A 23 13.28 -5.80 9.56
C ARG A 23 13.02 -6.94 8.58
N GLN A 24 14.10 -7.46 8.00
CA GLN A 24 14.02 -8.68 7.22
C GLN A 24 13.96 -9.87 8.17
N TRP A 25 12.92 -10.67 8.00
CA TRP A 25 12.75 -11.93 8.71
C TRP A 25 13.00 -13.07 7.73
N ARG A 26 13.99 -13.91 8.04
CA ARG A 26 14.22 -15.14 7.29
C ARG A 26 13.47 -16.26 7.98
N PHE A 27 12.37 -16.69 7.36
CA PHE A 27 11.63 -17.87 7.80
C PHE A 27 12.03 -19.05 6.90
N SER A 28 12.63 -20.09 7.49
CA SER A 28 12.89 -21.35 6.79
C SER A 28 11.71 -22.29 6.96
N ASN A 29 11.19 -22.84 5.86
CA ASN A 29 10.09 -23.80 5.87
C ASN A 29 10.50 -25.16 5.27
N ASP A 30 11.79 -25.48 5.23
CA ASP A 30 12.33 -26.69 4.58
C ASP A 30 11.67 -27.98 5.06
N ALA A 31 11.32 -28.07 6.34
CA ALA A 31 10.63 -29.23 6.89
C ALA A 31 9.21 -29.39 6.32
N VAL A 32 8.49 -28.29 6.12
CA VAL A 32 7.13 -28.27 5.53
C VAL A 32 7.19 -28.68 4.06
N VAL A 33 8.17 -28.16 3.31
CA VAL A 33 8.39 -28.52 1.90
C VAL A 33 8.74 -30.01 1.77
N LYS A 34 9.64 -30.51 2.61
CA LYS A 34 10.00 -31.96 2.65
C LYS A 34 8.82 -32.84 3.06
N LEU A 35 7.96 -32.36 3.96
CA LEU A 35 6.75 -33.08 4.35
C LEU A 35 5.81 -33.19 3.15
N TRP A 36 5.53 -32.07 2.47
CA TRP A 36 4.69 -32.04 1.27
C TRP A 36 5.18 -33.03 0.21
N SER A 37 6.49 -33.05 -0.07
CA SER A 37 7.08 -33.93 -1.08
C SER A 37 6.95 -35.42 -0.74
N ARG A 38 6.81 -35.78 0.54
CA ARG A 38 6.67 -37.17 1.01
C ARG A 38 5.23 -37.64 1.15
N MET A 39 4.26 -36.72 1.16
CA MET A 39 2.84 -37.09 1.26
C MET A 39 2.37 -37.83 0.01
N ASN A 40 1.48 -38.80 0.24
CA ASN A 40 0.80 -39.48 -0.85
C ASN A 40 -0.24 -38.55 -1.52
N PRO A 41 -0.70 -38.86 -2.74
CA PRO A 41 -1.63 -38.00 -3.47
C PRO A 41 -2.98 -37.78 -2.76
N ALA A 42 -3.49 -38.78 -2.02
CA ALA A 42 -4.77 -38.67 -1.31
C ALA A 42 -4.70 -37.64 -0.18
N ASP A 43 -3.64 -37.71 0.64
CA ASP A 43 -3.44 -36.77 1.74
C ASP A 43 -3.17 -35.35 1.25
N ARG A 44 -2.48 -35.20 0.11
CA ARG A 44 -2.27 -33.87 -0.52
C ARG A 44 -3.58 -33.22 -0.96
N GLN A 45 -4.57 -34.00 -1.41
CA GLN A 45 -5.87 -33.46 -1.77
C GLN A 45 -6.68 -33.03 -0.55
N ILE A 46 -6.61 -33.81 0.54
CA ILE A 46 -7.34 -33.51 1.78
C ILE A 46 -6.71 -32.30 2.50
N PHE A 47 -5.38 -32.22 2.53
CA PHE A 47 -4.62 -31.20 3.26
C PHE A 47 -3.74 -30.39 2.32
N ASN A 48 -4.34 -29.61 1.44
CA ASN A 48 -3.57 -28.76 0.53
C ASN A 48 -2.96 -27.54 1.25
N PHE A 49 -1.69 -27.63 1.62
CA PHE A 49 -0.89 -26.54 2.19
C PHE A 49 0.26 -26.10 1.27
N ASP A 50 0.18 -26.45 -0.02
CA ASP A 50 1.15 -26.03 -1.02
C ASP A 50 0.94 -24.56 -1.40
N MET A 51 1.91 -23.73 -1.06
CA MET A 51 1.87 -22.29 -1.33
C MET A 51 2.23 -21.98 -2.79
N ASP A 52 2.82 -22.92 -3.53
CA ASP A 52 3.17 -22.73 -4.94
C ASP A 52 1.91 -22.74 -5.83
N ASN A 53 0.87 -23.46 -5.41
CA ASN A 53 -0.42 -23.50 -6.10
C ASN A 53 -1.34 -22.31 -5.76
N LEU A 54 -0.91 -21.41 -4.86
CA LEU A 54 -1.72 -20.27 -4.43
C LEU A 54 -1.59 -19.10 -5.41
N THR A 55 -2.70 -18.74 -6.07
CA THR A 55 -2.76 -17.50 -6.86
C THR A 55 -2.84 -16.28 -5.94
N TRP A 56 -1.69 -15.70 -5.64
CA TRP A 56 -1.54 -14.55 -4.74
C TRP A 56 -2.43 -13.35 -5.09
N ASP A 57 -2.62 -13.05 -6.38
CA ASP A 57 -3.52 -11.96 -6.80
C ASP A 57 -4.97 -12.20 -6.35
N SER A 58 -5.48 -13.41 -6.58
CA SER A 58 -6.83 -13.78 -6.14
C SER A 58 -6.95 -13.78 -4.62
N TYR A 59 -5.98 -14.36 -3.92
CA TYR A 59 -5.94 -14.38 -2.46
C TYR A 59 -6.01 -12.97 -1.87
N LEU A 60 -5.14 -12.06 -2.34
CA LEU A 60 -5.09 -10.68 -1.87
C LEU A 60 -6.38 -9.92 -2.21
N ARG A 61 -6.98 -10.12 -3.39
CA ARG A 61 -8.26 -9.51 -3.73
C ARG A 61 -9.36 -9.89 -2.74
N HIS A 62 -9.52 -11.18 -2.47
CA HIS A 62 -10.53 -11.67 -1.52
C HIS A 62 -10.24 -11.17 -0.10
N MET A 63 -8.96 -11.21 0.32
CA MET A 63 -8.54 -10.71 1.63
C MET A 63 -8.87 -9.22 1.79
N ILE A 64 -8.54 -8.37 0.82
CA ILE A 64 -8.81 -6.92 0.87
C ILE A 64 -10.31 -6.64 0.94
N LEU A 65 -11.13 -7.36 0.16
CA LEU A 65 -12.58 -7.24 0.21
C LEU A 65 -13.14 -7.70 1.57
N GLY A 66 -12.63 -8.80 2.11
CA GLY A 66 -12.99 -9.28 3.44
C GLY A 66 -12.65 -8.27 4.54
N MET A 67 -11.43 -7.70 4.52
CA MET A 67 -11.04 -6.66 5.47
C MET A 67 -11.97 -5.45 5.39
N ARG A 68 -12.35 -5.03 4.18
CA ARG A 68 -13.28 -3.92 3.96
C ARG A 68 -14.62 -4.18 4.68
N VAL A 69 -15.25 -5.31 4.38
CA VAL A 69 -16.60 -5.61 4.89
C VAL A 69 -16.57 -5.93 6.38
N TYR A 70 -15.60 -6.71 6.86
CA TYR A 70 -15.64 -7.27 8.21
C TYR A 70 -14.83 -6.48 9.23
N ILE A 71 -13.68 -5.89 8.85
CA ILE A 71 -12.84 -5.11 9.77
C ILE A 71 -13.29 -3.65 9.74
N THR A 72 -13.35 -3.05 8.55
CA THR A 72 -13.71 -1.62 8.42
C THR A 72 -15.20 -1.35 8.44
N LYS A 73 -16.03 -2.42 8.38
CA LYS A 73 -17.49 -2.34 8.36
C LYS A 73 -18.03 -1.48 7.21
N ASP A 74 -17.34 -1.50 6.06
CA ASP A 74 -17.70 -0.73 4.87
C ASP A 74 -18.28 -1.67 3.79
N PRO A 75 -19.58 -1.55 3.43
CA PRO A 75 -20.20 -2.46 2.49
C PRO A 75 -19.68 -2.28 1.05
N MET A 76 -19.97 -3.25 0.19
CA MET A 76 -19.51 -3.24 -1.20
C MET A 76 -20.17 -2.13 -2.05
N SER A 77 -21.38 -1.68 -1.67
CA SER A 77 -22.12 -0.64 -2.38
C SER A 77 -21.46 0.74 -2.36
N THR A 78 -20.51 0.98 -1.46
CA THR A 78 -19.80 2.28 -1.34
C THR A 78 -18.57 2.36 -2.25
N LEU A 79 -18.18 1.26 -2.92
CA LEU A 79 -16.96 1.20 -3.72
C LEU A 79 -16.92 2.25 -4.83
N ASP A 80 -18.02 2.44 -5.56
CA ASP A 80 -18.05 3.38 -6.68
C ASP A 80 -17.94 4.82 -6.20
N LYS A 81 -18.57 5.16 -5.07
CA LYS A 81 -18.40 6.46 -4.39
C LYS A 81 -16.94 6.66 -3.96
N GLY A 82 -16.30 5.61 -3.45
CA GLY A 82 -14.88 5.61 -3.10
C GLY A 82 -13.99 5.88 -4.31
N ARG A 83 -14.25 5.23 -5.44
CA ARG A 83 -13.53 5.44 -6.71
C ARG A 83 -13.69 6.85 -7.25
N GLU A 84 -14.91 7.40 -7.21
CA GLU A 84 -15.17 8.77 -7.65
C GLU A 84 -14.42 9.80 -6.80
N LYS A 85 -14.48 9.64 -5.47
CA LYS A 85 -13.74 10.49 -4.53
C LYS A 85 -12.24 10.40 -4.77
N TYR A 86 -11.71 9.18 -4.95
CA TYR A 86 -10.30 8.97 -5.25
C TYR A 86 -9.89 9.65 -6.56
N ARG A 87 -10.71 9.54 -7.61
CA ARG A 87 -10.47 10.22 -8.89
C ARG A 87 -10.38 11.74 -8.72
N LYS A 88 -11.31 12.34 -7.98
CA LYS A 88 -11.29 13.79 -7.69
C LYS A 88 -10.02 14.21 -6.94
N LEU A 89 -9.65 13.47 -5.90
CA LEU A 89 -8.43 13.73 -5.12
C LEU A 89 -7.16 13.55 -5.96
N LYS A 90 -7.13 12.53 -6.83
CA LYS A 90 -6.01 12.26 -7.74
C LYS A 90 -5.80 13.44 -8.70
N ILE A 91 -6.87 13.92 -9.33
CA ILE A 91 -6.81 15.10 -10.21
C ILE A 91 -6.29 16.31 -9.44
N ALA A 92 -6.88 16.61 -8.27
CA ALA A 92 -6.46 17.75 -7.46
C ALA A 92 -4.96 17.67 -7.06
N HIS A 93 -4.48 16.48 -6.69
CA HIS A 93 -3.07 16.26 -6.33
C HIS A 93 -2.13 16.52 -7.51
N TYR A 94 -2.41 15.96 -8.68
CA TYR A 94 -1.55 16.17 -9.86
C TYR A 94 -1.61 17.59 -10.37
N THR A 95 -2.78 18.25 -10.35
CA THR A 95 -2.89 19.68 -10.68
C THR A 95 -2.08 20.54 -9.72
N LEU A 96 -2.13 20.26 -8.41
CA LEU A 96 -1.34 21.00 -7.44
C LEU A 96 0.17 20.81 -7.67
N LEU A 97 0.61 19.56 -7.88
CA LEU A 97 2.01 19.26 -8.15
C LEU A 97 2.50 19.99 -9.41
N THR A 98 1.75 19.91 -10.52
CA THR A 98 2.16 20.58 -11.77
C THR A 98 2.25 22.09 -11.62
N VAL A 99 1.29 22.72 -10.94
CA VAL A 99 1.32 24.17 -10.67
C VAL A 99 2.55 24.54 -9.83
N ILE A 100 2.83 23.81 -8.75
CA ILE A 100 3.99 24.07 -7.90
C ILE A 100 5.28 23.91 -8.70
N THR A 101 5.41 22.84 -9.50
CA THR A 101 6.60 22.62 -10.31
C THR A 101 6.81 23.73 -11.35
N ILE A 102 5.75 24.19 -12.02
CA ILE A 102 5.81 25.31 -12.97
C ILE A 102 6.27 26.59 -12.26
N LEU A 103 5.70 26.90 -11.09
CA LEU A 103 6.08 28.08 -10.31
C LEU A 103 7.55 28.03 -9.86
N LEU A 104 8.03 26.86 -9.41
CA LEU A 104 9.42 26.68 -9.02
C LEU A 104 10.37 26.85 -10.21
N VAL A 105 10.06 26.24 -11.36
CA VAL A 105 10.86 26.38 -12.58
C VAL A 105 10.88 27.83 -13.06
N TRP A 106 9.72 28.50 -13.09
CA TRP A 106 9.64 29.91 -13.48
C TRP A 106 10.42 30.81 -12.53
N GLY A 107 10.30 30.61 -11.21
CA GLY A 107 11.06 31.35 -10.21
C GLY A 107 12.57 31.14 -10.36
N PHE A 108 12.99 29.92 -10.64
CA PHE A 108 14.41 29.59 -10.88
C PHE A 108 14.96 30.25 -12.14
N ILE A 109 14.22 30.20 -13.26
CA ILE A 109 14.59 30.87 -14.52
C ILE A 109 14.67 32.39 -14.32
N SER A 110 13.66 32.98 -13.67
CA SER A 110 13.63 34.41 -13.36
C SER A 110 14.83 34.85 -12.51
N LEU A 111 15.23 34.03 -11.53
CA LEU A 111 16.42 34.27 -10.72
C LEU A 111 17.70 34.24 -11.57
N ILE A 112 17.85 33.24 -12.45
CA ILE A 112 19.01 33.13 -13.35
C ILE A 112 19.10 34.36 -14.27
N ILE A 113 17.98 34.77 -14.88
CA ILE A 113 17.94 35.95 -15.76
C ILE A 113 18.39 37.20 -15.00
N ARG A 114 17.91 37.40 -13.76
CA ARG A 114 18.33 38.54 -12.93
C ARG A 114 19.82 38.54 -12.61
N ILE A 115 20.40 37.38 -12.33
CA ILE A 115 21.85 37.25 -12.07
C ILE A 115 22.65 37.56 -13.34
N MET A 116 22.23 37.03 -14.49
CA MET A 116 22.89 37.31 -15.78
C MET A 116 22.75 38.77 -16.21
N SER A 117 21.69 39.48 -15.82
CA SER A 117 21.54 40.92 -16.12
C SER A 117 22.34 41.83 -15.17
N PHE A 118 22.78 41.30 -14.03
CA PHE A 118 23.56 42.04 -13.03
C PHE A 118 25.07 41.93 -13.29
N PHE A 119 25.52 40.79 -13.83
CA PHE A 119 26.86 40.61 -14.40
C PHE A 119 26.95 41.21 -15.80
#